data_AF-A0A1R3W4P0-F1
#
_entry.id   AF-A0A1R3W4P0-F1
#
_cell.length_a   1.000
_cell.length_b   1.000
_cell.length_c   1.000
_cell.angle_alpha   90.00
_cell.angle_beta   90.00
_cell.angle_gamma   90.00
#
_symmetry.space_group_name_H-M   'P 1'
#
loop_
_entity.id
_entity.type
_entity.pdbx_description
1 polymer ?
#
loop_
_entity_poly.entity_id
_entity_poly.type
_entity_poly.pdbx_seq_one_letter_code
_entity_poly.pdbx_strand_id
1 'polypeptide(L)' 'MVFHRDARIMNKMGRILMWVGAVITAVGLVVGFSTMFAGNNALAKYFLMFIPVGFLLVFTGLVTVVLSGPERQE' A
#
# COMPACT_ATOMS: atom_id res chain seq x y z
N MET A 1 -13.30 -24.65 14.02
CA MET A 1 -13.74 -23.23 14.03
C MET A 1 -12.61 -22.21 13.90
N VAL A 2 -11.33 -22.56 14.10
CA VAL A 2 -10.21 -21.57 14.08
C VAL A 2 -9.91 -21.03 12.67
N PHE A 3 -9.84 -21.91 11.66
CA PHE A 3 -9.44 -21.57 10.28
C PHE A 3 -10.26 -20.47 9.59
N HIS A 4 -11.56 -20.36 9.87
CA HIS A 4 -12.41 -19.33 9.24
C HIS A 4 -12.08 -17.92 9.75
N ARG A 5 -11.62 -17.79 10.99
CA ARG A 5 -11.29 -16.49 11.58
C ARG A 5 -10.02 -15.89 10.96
N ASP A 6 -9.06 -16.75 10.64
CA ASP A 6 -7.75 -16.37 10.13
C ASP A 6 -7.84 -15.81 8.69
N ALA A 7 -8.65 -16.45 7.83
CA ALA A 7 -8.88 -15.98 6.45
C ALA A 7 -9.50 -14.57 6.40
N ARG A 8 -10.46 -14.28 7.29
CA ARG A 8 -11.04 -12.93 7.40
C ARG A 8 -10.05 -11.88 7.88
N ILE A 9 -9.15 -12.24 8.80
CA ILE A 9 -8.11 -11.33 9.28
C ILE A 9 -7.10 -11.05 8.17
N MET A 10 -6.65 -12.08 7.44
CA MET A 10 -5.72 -11.93 6.31
C MET A 10 -6.29 -11.03 5.21
N ASN A 11 -7.56 -11.20 4.85
CA ASN A 11 -8.21 -10.33 3.85
C ASN A 11 -8.31 -8.87 4.34
N LYS A 12 -8.68 -8.64 5.60
CA LYS A 12 -8.71 -7.29 6.19
C LYS A 12 -7.33 -6.66 6.23
N MET A 13 -6.30 -7.41 6.64
CA MET A 13 -4.93 -6.93 6.66
C MET A 13 -4.44 -6.57 5.26
N GLY A 14 -4.70 -7.42 4.27
CA GLY A 14 -4.36 -7.14 2.88
C GLY A 14 -4.98 -5.84 2.37
N ARG A 15 -6.27 -5.60 2.67
CA ARG A 15 -6.94 -4.33 2.33
C ARG A 15 -6.34 -3.13 3.05
N ILE A 16 -5.97 -3.26 4.32
CA ILE A 16 -5.31 -2.18 5.08
C ILE A 16 -3.94 -1.86 4.47
N LEU A 17 -3.13 -2.87 4.17
CA LEU A 17 -1.84 -2.74 3.49
C LEU A 17 -1.96 -2.00 2.16
N MET A 18 -2.98 -2.33 1.36
CA MET A 18 -3.26 -1.63 0.12
C MET A 18 -3.58 -0.15 0.34
N TRP A 19 -4.45 0.18 1.29
CA TRP A 19 -4.78 1.59 1.57
C TRP A 19 -3.60 2.38 2.11
N VAL A 20 -2.85 1.82 3.06
CA VAL A 20 -1.66 2.48 3.63
C VAL A 20 -0.60 2.72 2.55
N GLY A 21 -0.29 1.69 1.74
CA GLY A 21 0.66 1.81 0.65
C GLY A 21 0.22 2.83 -0.42
N ALA A 22 -1.07 2.87 -0.76
CA ALA A 22 -1.62 3.82 -1.70
C ALA A 22 -1.51 5.26 -1.20
N VAL A 23 -1.81 5.51 0.08
CA VAL A 23 -1.67 6.83 0.71
C VAL A 23 -0.21 7.27 0.72
N ILE A 24 0.72 6.40 1.13
CA ILE A 24 2.16 6.71 1.13
C ILE A 24 2.63 7.06 -0.29
N THR A 25 2.20 6.27 -1.28
CA THR A 25 2.54 6.50 -2.69
C THR A 25 1.98 7.84 -3.18
N ALA A 26 0.71 8.13 -2.89
CA ALA A 26 0.08 9.38 -3.28
C ALA A 26 0.76 10.60 -2.67
N VAL A 27 1.10 10.54 -1.36
CA VAL A 27 1.84 11.62 -0.68
C VAL A 27 3.24 11.78 -1.27
N GLY A 28 3.96 10.68 -1.51
CA GLY A 28 5.29 10.71 -2.12
C GLY A 28 5.29 11.30 -3.53
N LEU A 29 4.27 10.97 -4.33
CA LEU A 29 4.06 11.55 -5.67
C LEU A 29 3.74 13.05 -5.59
N VAL A 30 2.69 13.41 -4.85
CA VAL A 30 2.22 14.80 -4.77
C VAL A 30 3.32 15.69 -4.22
N VAL A 31 3.88 15.38 -3.06
CA VAL A 31 4.90 16.22 -2.42
C VAL A 31 6.23 16.15 -3.18
N GLY A 32 6.66 14.96 -3.60
CA GLY A 32 7.92 14.76 -4.30
C GLY A 32 7.98 15.51 -5.62
N PHE A 33 6.95 15.39 -6.46
CA PHE A 33 6.90 16.11 -7.73
C PHE A 33 6.65 17.62 -7.54
N SER A 34 5.74 18.04 -6.64
CA SER A 34 5.54 19.48 -6.38
C SER A 34 6.83 20.18 -5.94
N THR A 35 7.63 19.51 -5.10
CA THR A 35 8.89 20.09 -4.59
C THR A 35 10.03 20.03 -5.60
N MET A 36 10.01 19.06 -6.50
CA MET A 36 10.88 19.04 -7.69
C MET A 36 10.61 20.25 -8.59
N PHE A 37 9.34 20.56 -8.87
CA PHE A 37 8.98 21.75 -9.67
C PHE A 37 9.27 23.08 -8.96
N ALA A 38 9.28 23.08 -7.63
CA ALA A 38 9.72 24.23 -6.83
C ALA A 38 11.26 24.38 -6.73
N GLY A 39 12.03 23.49 -7.37
CA GLY A 39 13.50 23.52 -7.36
C GLY A 39 14.15 22.95 -6.09
N ASN A 40 13.38 22.39 -5.16
CA ASN A 40 13.91 21.78 -3.94
C ASN A 40 14.25 20.29 -4.14
N ASN A 41 15.40 20.06 -4.78
CA ASN A 41 15.86 18.73 -5.15
C ASN A 41 16.11 17.78 -3.96
N ALA A 42 16.49 18.29 -2.79
CA ALA A 42 16.74 17.45 -1.61
C ALA A 42 15.43 16.89 -1.06
N LEU A 43 14.44 17.75 -0.91
CA LEU A 43 13.13 17.37 -0.40
C LEU A 43 12.36 16.52 -1.42
N ALA A 44 12.47 16.83 -2.71
CA ALA A 44 11.93 15.98 -3.78
C ALA A 44 12.44 14.55 -3.69
N LYS A 45 13.76 14.35 -3.62
CA LYS A 45 14.37 13.01 -3.50
C LYS A 45 13.88 12.26 -2.26
N TYR A 46 13.80 12.96 -1.12
CA TYR A 46 13.31 12.37 0.12
C TYR A 46 11.87 11.85 -0.01
N PHE A 47 10.96 12.63 -0.59
CA PHE A 47 9.57 12.21 -0.77
C PHE A 47 9.39 11.14 -1.85
N LEU A 48 10.16 11.22 -2.95
CA LEU A 48 10.11 10.22 -4.01
C LEU A 48 10.63 8.84 -3.55
N MET A 49 11.52 8.77 -2.56
CA MET A 49 11.98 7.50 -1.97
C MET A 49 10.87 6.70 -1.27
N PHE A 50 9.77 7.33 -0.86
CA PHE A 50 8.63 6.62 -0.27
C PHE A 50 7.77 5.89 -1.30
N ILE A 51 7.87 6.25 -2.59
CA ILE A 51 7.05 5.64 -3.65
C ILE A 51 7.32 4.13 -3.77
N PRO A 52 8.60 3.65 -3.87
CA PRO A 52 8.88 2.21 -3.87
C PRO A 52 8.31 1.48 -2.65
N VAL A 53 8.40 2.07 -1.46
CA VAL A 53 7.88 1.47 -0.22
C VAL A 53 6.35 1.37 -0.26
N GLY A 54 5.67 2.45 -0.67
CA GLY A 54 4.23 2.45 -0.84
C GLY A 54 3.77 1.42 -1.87
N PHE A 55 4.48 1.30 -2.99
CA PHE A 55 4.19 0.31 -4.03
C PHE A 55 4.35 -1.13 -3.52
N LEU A 56 5.42 -1.41 -2.76
CA LEU A 56 5.61 -2.72 -2.13
C LEU A 56 4.47 -3.05 -1.17
N LEU A 57 4.02 -2.11 -0.34
CA LEU A 57 2.89 -2.33 0.57
C LEU A 57 1.58 -2.61 -0.18
N VAL A 58 1.31 -1.86 -1.26
CA VAL A 58 0.14 -2.13 -2.12
C VAL A 58 0.24 -3.52 -2.74
N PHE A 59 1.38 -3.86 -3.30
CA PHE A 59 1.60 -5.15 -3.94
C PHE A 59 1.46 -6.30 -2.95
N THR A 60 2.07 -6.21 -1.77
CA THR A 60 1.93 -7.20 -0.70
C THR A 60 0.48 -7.33 -0.24
N GLY A 61 -0.22 -6.21 -0.06
CA GLY A 61 -1.64 -6.22 0.31
C GLY A 61 -2.52 -6.87 -0.76
N LEU A 62 -2.28 -6.54 -2.03
CA LEU A 62 -2.98 -7.12 -3.19
C LEU A 62 -2.77 -8.64 -3.25
N VAL A 63 -1.52 -9.09 -3.19
CA VAL A 63 -1.17 -10.51 -3.18
C VAL A 63 -1.85 -11.22 -2.01
N THR A 64 -1.86 -10.60 -0.83
CA THR A 64 -2.54 -11.15 0.35
C THR A 64 -4.05 -11.31 0.11
N VAL A 65 -4.73 -10.30 -0.44
CA VAL A 65 -6.17 -10.38 -0.75
C VAL A 65 -6.47 -11.44 -1.80
N VAL A 66 -5.69 -11.47 -2.89
CA VAL A 66 -5.89 -12.43 -3.99
C VAL A 66 -5.70 -13.86 -3.51
N LEU A 67 -4.65 -14.13 -2.72
CA LEU A 67 -4.36 -15.47 -2.22
C LEU A 67 -5.27 -15.90 -1.06
N SER A 68 -5.84 -14.95 -0.31
CA SER A 68 -6.77 -15.28 0.78
C SER A 68 -8.17 -15.67 0.28
N GLY A 69 -8.49 -15.39 -0.99
CA GLY A 69 -9.75 -15.73 -1.63
C GLY A 69 -11.00 -15.06 -1.00
N PRO A 70 -12.16 -15.06 -1.69
CA PRO A 70 -13.42 -14.85 -1.02
C PRO A 70 -13.68 -16.03 -0.08
N GLU A 71 -14.09 -15.80 1.17
CA GLU A 71 -14.78 -16.83 1.97
C GLU A 71 -15.89 -17.36 1.07
N ARG A 72 -15.75 -18.58 0.55
CA ARG A 72 -16.70 -19.21 -0.36
C ARG A 72 -18.04 -19.21 0.38
N GLN A 73 -18.95 -18.34 -0.04
CA GLN A 73 -20.36 -18.40 0.36
C GLN A 73 -20.97 -19.53 -0.47
N GLU A 74 -20.75 -20.78 -0.05
CA GLU A 74 -21.62 -21.91 -0.43
C GLU A 74 -22.72 -22.04 0.63
#